data_AF-A0A1Y4HKB9-F1
#
_entry.id   AF-A0A1Y4HKB9-F1
#
_cell.length_a   1.000
_cell.length_b   1.000
_cell.length_c   1.000
_cell.angle_alpha   90.00
_cell.angle_beta   90.00
_cell.angle_gamma   90.00
#
_symmetry.space_group_name_H-M   'P 1'
#
loop_
_entity.id
_entity.type
_entity.pdbx_description
1 polymer ?
#
loop_
_entity_poly.entity_id
_entity_poly.type
_entity_poly.pdbx_seq_one_letter_code
_entity_poly.pdbx_strand_id
1 'polypeptide(L)'
;MTNSNKRLILYGLTAVIIIIGVIAMLVVGGRGAKDVPAPSTSSSSQSEPTSGSMDTGPSDENGKFHEIEFGDTETMLGHSEYASLNIKEDQLSVVDSKQLVPVQGDSGPIKTETGHQLYRSPVEEEFYAGAEEGTDEPANYIISGYSLMLVQNGVIEDRGFLREEGTGERIHVVQNSTAKDNFLKAWNDGQAILNGDTQGEKGSIIIDGCLTSYQYTEKNGEIYFNLAEVANEICSIAPYKEESGYVTVYPNEFFSIQIPTTAAAGINPEAFNIVGDTFLFRGWNGNNFEYRAPVLDYLHPEISAHNASRMFGWRFYTDGEVLSIVSDPLNVNDNVVIYANGGSMGYQTVLEQDADGRMWMRTYADGVLVDEMELTQEMVDAAVTDTEQSEAPTEAPGEPPAEIPSEAATE
;
A
#
# COMPACT_ATOMS: atom_id res chain seq x y z
N MET A 1 -14.92 -1.28 -29.36
CA MET A 1 -14.82 -2.42 -28.42
C MET A 1 -15.67 -2.09 -27.21
N THR A 2 -16.69 -2.91 -26.96
CA THR A 2 -17.67 -2.74 -25.89
C THR A 2 -17.05 -2.98 -24.52
N ASN A 3 -17.55 -2.31 -23.48
CA ASN A 3 -17.07 -2.43 -22.09
C ASN A 3 -17.03 -3.89 -21.57
N SER A 4 -17.84 -4.79 -22.14
CA SER A 4 -17.83 -6.23 -21.85
C SER A 4 -16.49 -6.91 -22.13
N ASN A 5 -15.80 -6.52 -23.21
CA ASN A 5 -14.54 -7.16 -23.60
C ASN A 5 -13.36 -6.69 -22.74
N LYS A 6 -13.45 -5.52 -22.09
CA LYS A 6 -12.42 -5.05 -21.16
C LYS A 6 -12.52 -5.73 -19.78
N ARG A 7 -13.73 -6.11 -19.36
CA ARG A 7 -14.00 -6.78 -18.08
C ARG A 7 -13.57 -8.25 -18.09
N LEU A 8 -13.88 -8.98 -19.17
CA LEU A 8 -13.45 -10.38 -19.33
C LEU A 8 -11.91 -10.52 -19.33
N ILE A 9 -11.21 -9.53 -19.91
CA ILE A 9 -9.74 -9.49 -19.97
C ILE A 9 -9.14 -9.25 -18.58
N LEU A 10 -9.76 -8.39 -17.74
CA LEU A 10 -9.26 -8.09 -16.40
C LEU A 10 -9.45 -9.26 -15.43
N TYR A 11 -10.60 -9.93 -15.45
CA TYR A 11 -10.86 -11.13 -14.65
C TYR A 11 -10.04 -12.33 -15.11
N GLY A 12 -9.87 -12.49 -16.43
CA GLY A 12 -8.94 -13.46 -17.00
C GLY A 12 -7.51 -13.21 -16.50
N LEU A 13 -7.04 -11.96 -16.50
CA LEU A 13 -5.70 -11.60 -16.01
C LEU A 13 -5.52 -11.86 -14.51
N THR A 14 -6.48 -11.50 -13.65
CA THR A 14 -6.35 -11.73 -12.21
C THR A 14 -6.40 -13.22 -11.87
N ALA A 15 -7.31 -14.00 -12.49
CA ALA A 15 -7.36 -15.44 -12.34
C ALA A 15 -6.08 -16.12 -12.86
N VAL A 16 -5.56 -15.67 -14.02
CA VAL A 16 -4.30 -16.16 -14.59
C VAL A 16 -3.11 -15.84 -13.69
N ILE A 17 -3.00 -14.62 -13.14
CA ILE A 17 -1.92 -14.24 -12.21
C ILE A 17 -1.97 -15.09 -10.92
N ILE A 18 -3.16 -15.36 -10.39
CA ILE A 18 -3.35 -16.23 -9.21
C ILE A 18 -2.97 -17.68 -9.56
N ILE A 19 -3.42 -18.20 -10.71
CA ILE A 19 -3.07 -19.55 -11.18
C ILE A 19 -1.55 -19.67 -11.38
N ILE A 20 -0.89 -18.68 -12.00
CA ILE A 20 0.57 -18.64 -12.16
C ILE A 20 1.25 -18.60 -10.78
N GLY A 21 0.76 -17.81 -9.84
CA GLY A 21 1.28 -17.74 -8.48
C GLY A 21 1.19 -19.07 -7.72
N VAL A 22 0.04 -19.76 -7.81
CA VAL A 22 -0.20 -21.09 -7.20
C VAL A 22 0.65 -22.17 -7.87
N ILE A 23 0.73 -22.18 -9.21
CA ILE A 23 1.59 -23.11 -9.96
C ILE A 23 3.07 -22.88 -9.63
N ALA A 24 3.53 -21.62 -9.57
CA ALA A 24 4.89 -21.28 -9.17
C ALA A 24 5.20 -21.73 -7.72
N MET A 25 4.25 -21.55 -6.78
CA MET A 25 4.38 -22.06 -5.41
C MET A 25 4.52 -23.59 -5.36
N LEU A 26 3.74 -24.32 -6.15
CA LEU A 26 3.79 -25.79 -6.23
C LEU A 26 5.10 -26.29 -6.87
N VAL A 27 5.64 -25.58 -7.86
CA VAL A 27 6.92 -25.92 -8.51
C VAL A 27 8.11 -25.65 -7.59
N VAL A 28 8.07 -24.58 -6.79
CA VAL A 28 9.13 -24.24 -5.81
C VAL A 28 9.05 -25.13 -4.56
N GLY A 29 7.85 -25.49 -4.10
CA GLY A 29 7.63 -26.40 -2.96
C GLY A 29 8.00 -27.86 -3.21
N GLY A 30 8.16 -28.27 -4.48
CA GLY A 30 8.52 -29.64 -4.88
C GLY A 30 9.98 -30.05 -4.64
N ARG A 31 10.85 -29.15 -4.14
CA ARG A 31 12.26 -29.43 -3.87
C ARG A 31 12.62 -29.21 -2.40
N GLY A 32 12.24 -30.15 -1.53
CA GLY A 32 12.83 -30.22 -0.20
C GLY A 32 12.03 -30.92 0.90
N ALA A 33 11.51 -32.14 0.68
CA ALA A 33 11.03 -32.96 1.79
C ALA A 33 12.22 -33.52 2.58
N LYS A 34 12.54 -32.94 3.74
CA LYS A 34 13.23 -33.63 4.86
C LYS A 34 12.72 -33.13 6.22
N ASP A 35 12.08 -34.06 6.92
CA ASP A 35 11.97 -34.26 8.37
C ASP A 35 11.82 -33.03 9.29
N VAL A 36 10.60 -32.85 9.80
CA VAL A 36 10.23 -31.96 10.91
C VAL A 36 10.45 -32.68 12.26
N PRO A 37 11.23 -32.14 13.21
CA PRO A 37 11.11 -32.50 14.61
C PRO A 37 10.14 -31.55 15.36
N ALA A 38 9.40 -32.12 16.31
CA ALA A 38 8.35 -31.50 17.11
C ALA A 38 8.78 -30.27 17.94
N PRO A 39 7.86 -29.36 18.29
CA PRO A 39 8.17 -28.10 18.96
C PRO A 39 8.49 -28.29 20.45
N SER A 40 9.61 -27.72 20.88
CA SER A 40 9.95 -27.53 22.29
C SER A 40 9.45 -26.17 22.78
N THR A 41 8.68 -26.20 23.86
CA THR A 41 8.18 -25.08 24.67
C THR A 41 9.28 -24.09 25.08
N SER A 42 9.04 -22.79 24.86
CA SER A 42 9.72 -21.73 25.61
C SER A 42 8.77 -20.56 25.90
N SER A 43 8.81 -20.17 27.16
CA SER A 43 7.97 -19.25 27.92
C SER A 43 8.01 -17.79 27.47
N SER A 44 6.82 -17.18 27.42
CA SER A 44 6.57 -15.74 27.33
C SER A 44 6.92 -15.02 28.62
N SER A 45 7.60 -13.87 28.53
CA SER A 45 7.64 -12.87 29.61
C SER A 45 6.99 -11.58 29.10
N GLN A 46 5.89 -11.20 29.75
CA GLN A 46 5.21 -9.91 29.58
C GLN A 46 6.05 -8.80 30.22
N SER A 47 6.12 -7.65 29.55
CA SER A 47 6.57 -6.38 30.13
C SER A 47 5.43 -5.37 29.96
N GLU A 48 4.93 -4.84 31.08
CA GLU A 48 3.92 -3.77 31.12
C GLU A 48 4.54 -2.41 30.71
N PRO A 49 3.79 -1.50 30.05
CA PRO A 49 4.28 -0.15 29.78
C PRO A 49 4.10 0.72 31.03
N THR A 50 5.19 1.33 31.49
CA THR A 50 5.16 2.29 32.61
C THR A 50 4.90 3.69 32.08
N SER A 51 3.75 4.24 32.44
CA SER A 51 3.39 5.66 32.32
C SER A 51 4.26 6.51 33.27
N GLY A 52 4.95 7.53 32.74
CA GLY A 52 5.70 8.51 33.53
C GLY A 52 5.58 9.92 32.95
N SER A 53 5.09 10.85 33.77
CA SER A 53 4.86 12.26 33.47
C SER A 53 5.74 13.16 34.35
N MET A 54 6.05 14.36 33.82
CA MET A 54 6.56 15.62 34.44
C MET A 54 8.07 15.96 34.38
N ASP A 55 8.38 16.89 33.46
CA ASP A 55 8.78 18.31 33.67
C ASP A 55 9.79 18.68 34.79
N THR A 56 10.91 19.33 34.42
CA THR A 56 11.29 20.71 34.84
C THR A 56 12.64 21.18 34.25
N GLY A 57 12.64 22.35 33.58
CA GLY A 57 13.73 23.36 33.65
C GLY A 57 14.90 23.27 32.64
N PRO A 58 15.55 24.40 32.30
CA PRO A 58 16.05 24.67 30.96
C PRO A 58 17.42 24.03 30.71
N SER A 59 17.50 23.26 29.64
CA SER A 59 18.75 22.81 29.03
C SER A 59 18.57 22.84 27.51
N ASP A 60 19.29 23.75 26.86
CA ASP A 60 19.66 23.81 25.44
C ASP A 60 18.69 23.13 24.44
N GLU A 61 17.92 23.92 23.70
CA GLU A 61 16.87 23.50 22.73
C GLU A 61 17.37 22.70 21.51
N ASN A 62 18.64 22.30 21.46
CA ASN A 62 19.14 21.45 20.39
C ASN A 62 18.81 19.99 20.69
N GLY A 63 17.90 19.41 19.89
CA GLY A 63 17.59 17.97 19.91
C GLY A 63 16.16 17.60 20.32
N LYS A 64 15.26 18.57 20.49
CA LYS A 64 13.83 18.28 20.68
C LYS A 64 13.05 18.68 19.43
N PHE A 65 12.31 17.72 18.86
CA PHE A 65 11.40 17.98 17.76
C PHE A 65 10.31 18.98 18.18
N HIS A 66 10.14 20.04 17.38
CA HIS A 66 9.06 21.00 17.49
C HIS A 66 8.24 21.00 16.20
N GLU A 67 6.93 21.24 16.33
CA GLU A 67 6.05 21.37 15.17
C GLU A 67 6.39 22.62 14.38
N ILE A 68 6.43 22.51 13.05
CA ILE A 68 6.64 23.64 12.16
C ILE A 68 5.29 24.35 11.97
N GLU A 69 5.15 25.54 12.57
CA GLU A 69 3.96 26.37 12.42
C GLU A 69 4.06 27.25 11.17
N PHE A 70 3.12 27.10 10.23
CA PHE A 70 3.10 27.85 8.98
C PHE A 70 2.28 29.16 9.01
N GLY A 71 1.71 29.54 10.17
CA GLY A 71 0.95 30.78 10.35
C GLY A 71 -0.44 30.83 9.69
N ASP A 72 -0.69 29.99 8.67
CA ASP A 72 -2.02 29.77 8.07
C ASP A 72 -2.79 28.69 8.86
N THR A 73 -4.08 28.92 9.11
CA THR A 73 -4.93 27.97 9.88
C THR A 73 -5.79 27.06 9.02
N GLU A 74 -5.97 27.37 7.72
CA GLU A 74 -6.81 26.58 6.82
C GLU A 74 -5.98 25.54 6.07
N THR A 75 -6.08 24.29 6.48
CA THR A 75 -5.59 23.14 5.70
C THR A 75 -6.78 22.41 5.09
N MET A 76 -6.53 21.64 4.03
CA MET A 76 -7.55 20.78 3.47
C MET A 76 -8.18 19.89 4.57
N LEU A 77 -7.40 19.42 5.55
CA LEU A 77 -7.86 18.46 6.55
C LEU A 77 -8.96 19.08 7.43
N GLY A 78 -8.81 20.36 7.80
CA GLY A 78 -9.84 21.10 8.53
C GLY A 78 -11.11 21.38 7.71
N HIS A 79 -11.04 21.25 6.39
CA HIS A 79 -12.17 21.38 5.46
C HIS A 79 -12.68 20.01 4.97
N SER A 80 -12.07 18.93 5.44
CA SER A 80 -12.50 17.57 5.21
C SER A 80 -13.33 17.09 6.40
N GLU A 81 -14.26 16.17 6.15
CA GLU A 81 -14.96 15.47 7.24
C GLU A 81 -14.09 14.39 7.88
N TYR A 82 -12.89 14.15 7.37
CA TYR A 82 -12.00 13.07 7.81
C TYR A 82 -11.67 13.16 9.30
N ALA A 83 -11.37 14.36 9.82
CA ALA A 83 -11.07 14.56 11.23
C ALA A 83 -12.29 14.40 12.16
N SER A 84 -13.50 14.34 11.60
CA SER A 84 -14.75 14.14 12.34
C SER A 84 -15.25 12.70 12.33
N LEU A 85 -14.60 11.81 11.56
CA LEU A 85 -14.99 10.41 11.48
C LEU A 85 -14.69 9.66 12.78
N ASN A 86 -15.53 8.70 13.11
CA ASN A 86 -15.39 7.84 14.28
C ASN A 86 -15.37 6.38 13.82
N ILE A 87 -14.17 5.81 13.78
CA ILE A 87 -13.90 4.46 13.25
C ILE A 87 -14.91 3.43 13.76
N LYS A 88 -15.19 3.40 15.07
CA LYS A 88 -16.09 2.39 15.63
C LYS A 88 -17.53 2.58 15.19
N GLU A 89 -18.03 3.81 15.21
CA GLU A 89 -19.41 4.11 14.83
C GLU A 89 -19.64 3.94 13.33
N ASP A 90 -18.68 4.39 12.52
CA ASP A 90 -18.72 4.28 11.06
C ASP A 90 -18.61 2.81 10.61
N GLN A 91 -17.73 2.01 11.22
CA GLN A 91 -17.65 0.57 10.94
C GLN A 91 -18.94 -0.17 11.29
N LEU A 92 -19.57 0.14 12.44
CA LEU A 92 -20.88 -0.43 12.80
C LEU A 92 -21.96 -0.06 11.78
N SER A 93 -21.94 1.19 11.29
CA SER A 93 -22.85 1.64 10.22
C SER A 93 -22.64 0.84 8.91
N VAL A 94 -21.40 0.52 8.55
CA VAL A 94 -21.09 -0.34 7.40
C VAL A 94 -21.64 -1.76 7.62
N VAL A 95 -21.41 -2.36 8.80
CA VAL A 95 -21.95 -3.68 9.16
C VAL A 95 -23.48 -3.71 9.03
N ASP A 96 -24.16 -2.72 9.61
CA ASP A 96 -25.63 -2.66 9.62
C ASP A 96 -26.19 -2.40 8.21
N SER A 97 -25.61 -1.44 7.47
CA SER A 97 -26.10 -1.05 6.14
C SER A 97 -25.94 -2.15 5.10
N LYS A 98 -24.86 -2.94 5.19
CA LYS A 98 -24.57 -4.06 4.28
C LYS A 98 -24.99 -5.41 4.84
N GLN A 99 -25.63 -5.43 6.01
CA GLN A 99 -26.07 -6.64 6.72
C GLN A 99 -24.96 -7.69 6.85
N LEU A 100 -23.74 -7.24 7.15
CA LEU A 100 -22.57 -8.10 7.19
C LEU A 100 -22.70 -9.12 8.32
N VAL A 101 -22.56 -10.40 7.98
CA VAL A 101 -22.57 -11.50 8.95
C VAL A 101 -21.15 -12.08 9.07
N PRO A 102 -20.59 -12.22 10.28
CA PRO A 102 -19.29 -12.85 10.46
C PRO A 102 -19.29 -14.30 9.98
N VAL A 103 -18.33 -14.65 9.13
CA VAL A 103 -18.11 -16.04 8.69
C VAL A 103 -17.59 -16.85 9.86
N GLN A 104 -18.26 -17.97 10.16
CA GLN A 104 -17.95 -18.83 11.31
C GLN A 104 -17.03 -19.99 10.89
N GLY A 105 -16.01 -20.24 11.69
CA GLY A 105 -15.25 -21.48 11.72
C GLY A 105 -15.52 -22.28 12.99
N ASP A 106 -14.81 -23.39 13.15
CA ASP A 106 -15.03 -24.32 14.27
C ASP A 106 -14.74 -23.69 15.65
N SER A 107 -13.86 -22.68 15.69
CA SER A 107 -13.44 -21.98 16.91
C SER A 107 -14.15 -20.64 17.14
N GLY A 108 -15.08 -20.25 16.25
CA GLY A 108 -15.78 -18.97 16.28
C GLY A 108 -15.59 -18.18 14.98
N PRO A 109 -15.85 -16.86 14.99
CA PRO A 109 -15.68 -16.01 13.82
C PRO A 109 -14.25 -16.07 13.26
N ILE A 110 -14.13 -16.29 11.95
CA ILE A 110 -12.84 -16.43 11.25
C ILE A 110 -12.11 -15.10 11.20
N LYS A 111 -10.83 -15.11 11.57
CA LYS A 111 -9.94 -13.96 11.43
C LYS A 111 -8.84 -14.21 10.42
N THR A 112 -8.47 -13.17 9.69
CA THR A 112 -7.34 -13.18 8.75
C THR A 112 -6.01 -13.08 9.50
N GLU A 113 -4.89 -13.34 8.82
CA GLU A 113 -3.54 -13.06 9.34
C GLU A 113 -3.31 -11.57 9.67
N THR A 114 -4.09 -10.69 9.04
CA THR A 114 -4.10 -9.25 9.30
C THR A 114 -5.01 -8.86 10.47
N GLY A 115 -5.60 -9.84 11.17
CA GLY A 115 -6.44 -9.64 12.35
C GLY A 115 -7.91 -9.30 12.08
N HIS A 116 -8.28 -9.13 10.81
CA HIS A 116 -9.62 -8.72 10.40
C HIS A 116 -10.61 -9.86 10.51
N GLN A 117 -11.84 -9.53 10.90
CA GLN A 117 -12.98 -10.43 10.80
C GLN A 117 -13.37 -10.62 9.33
N LEU A 118 -13.57 -11.87 8.91
CA LEU A 118 -14.19 -12.16 7.63
C LEU A 118 -15.72 -12.03 7.76
N TYR A 119 -16.30 -11.22 6.90
CA TYR A 119 -17.74 -11.00 6.79
C TYR A 119 -18.28 -11.54 5.47
N ARG A 120 -19.57 -11.84 5.47
CA ARG A 120 -20.34 -12.18 4.28
C ARG A 120 -21.55 -11.27 4.21
N SER A 121 -21.78 -10.64 3.06
CA SER A 121 -23.03 -9.91 2.85
C SER A 121 -24.07 -10.84 2.21
N PRO A 122 -25.31 -10.89 2.74
CA PRO A 122 -26.43 -11.54 2.09
C PRO A 122 -27.11 -10.65 1.03
N VAL A 123 -26.67 -9.40 0.90
CA VAL A 123 -27.25 -8.42 -0.01
C VAL A 123 -26.52 -8.50 -1.35
N GLU A 124 -27.23 -8.86 -2.42
CA GLU A 124 -26.74 -8.69 -3.79
C GLU A 124 -26.40 -7.21 -4.01
N GLU A 125 -25.13 -6.88 -4.25
CA GLU A 125 -24.76 -5.52 -4.60
C GLU A 125 -24.77 -5.32 -6.12
N GLU A 126 -25.66 -4.44 -6.59
CA GLU A 126 -25.61 -3.78 -7.91
C GLU A 126 -24.32 -2.94 -8.10
N PHE A 127 -23.46 -2.84 -7.09
CA PHE A 127 -22.31 -1.94 -7.05
C PHE A 127 -20.96 -2.62 -7.26
N TYR A 128 -20.93 -3.77 -7.93
CA TYR A 128 -19.69 -4.30 -8.49
C TYR A 128 -19.69 -4.18 -10.01
N ALA A 129 -18.70 -3.44 -10.53
CA ALA A 129 -18.42 -3.33 -11.95
C ALA A 129 -17.83 -4.64 -12.51
N GLY A 130 -18.48 -5.78 -12.24
CA GLY A 130 -18.14 -7.08 -12.81
C GLY A 130 -18.64 -8.31 -12.05
N ALA A 131 -19.58 -8.17 -11.12
CA ALA A 131 -20.52 -9.26 -10.88
C ALA A 131 -21.36 -9.43 -12.15
N GLU A 132 -21.42 -10.63 -12.72
CA GLU A 132 -22.40 -10.89 -13.77
C GLU A 132 -23.80 -10.70 -13.16
N GLU A 133 -24.69 -10.06 -13.93
CA GLU A 133 -26.08 -9.88 -13.53
C GLU A 133 -26.70 -11.27 -13.29
N GLY A 134 -26.89 -11.65 -12.02
CA GLY A 134 -27.48 -12.94 -11.63
C GLY A 134 -26.53 -14.04 -11.14
N THR A 135 -25.30 -13.73 -10.70
CA THR A 135 -24.52 -14.68 -9.90
C THR A 135 -24.86 -14.53 -8.41
N ASP A 136 -25.64 -15.45 -7.86
CA ASP A 136 -26.07 -15.54 -6.45
C ASP A 136 -24.90 -15.84 -5.46
N GLU A 137 -23.64 -15.57 -5.83
CA GLU A 137 -22.49 -15.97 -5.01
C GLU A 137 -22.23 -14.93 -3.90
N PRO A 138 -22.25 -15.35 -2.62
CA PRO A 138 -22.10 -14.43 -1.53
C PRO A 138 -20.66 -13.91 -1.45
N ALA A 139 -20.50 -12.60 -1.61
CA ALA A 139 -19.22 -11.93 -1.51
C ALA A 139 -18.69 -11.90 -0.07
N ASN A 140 -17.38 -12.13 0.06
CA ASN A 140 -16.66 -12.05 1.33
C ASN A 140 -15.97 -10.69 1.47
N TYR A 141 -15.94 -10.17 2.69
CA TYR A 141 -15.41 -8.85 2.98
C TYR A 141 -14.56 -8.83 4.24
N ILE A 142 -13.64 -7.88 4.30
CA ILE A 142 -13.08 -7.38 5.55
C ILE A 142 -13.44 -5.90 5.70
N ILE A 143 -13.49 -5.43 6.95
CA ILE A 143 -13.62 -4.01 7.26
C ILE A 143 -12.25 -3.48 7.62
N SER A 144 -11.67 -2.67 6.73
CA SER A 144 -10.35 -2.10 6.93
C SER A 144 -10.47 -0.60 7.12
N GLY A 145 -10.26 -0.11 8.35
CA GLY A 145 -10.43 1.31 8.65
C GLY A 145 -11.88 1.72 8.41
N TYR A 146 -12.12 2.66 7.52
CA TYR A 146 -13.47 3.03 7.12
C TYR A 146 -13.97 2.32 5.86
N SER A 147 -13.12 1.49 5.25
CA SER A 147 -13.35 0.89 3.95
C SER A 147 -13.85 -0.55 4.06
N LEU A 148 -14.87 -0.88 3.28
CA LEU A 148 -15.28 -2.27 3.07
C LEU A 148 -14.45 -2.84 1.90
N MET A 149 -13.55 -3.78 2.20
CA MET A 149 -12.68 -4.37 1.18
C MET A 149 -13.17 -5.76 0.81
N LEU A 150 -13.32 -5.99 -0.48
CA LEU A 150 -13.70 -7.28 -1.03
C LEU A 150 -12.56 -8.28 -0.89
N VAL A 151 -12.90 -9.50 -0.50
CA VAL A 151 -12.01 -10.66 -0.48
C VAL A 151 -12.46 -11.64 -1.57
N GLN A 152 -11.67 -11.78 -2.62
CA GLN A 152 -11.88 -12.75 -3.70
C GLN A 152 -10.75 -13.75 -3.71
N ASN A 153 -11.07 -15.05 -3.68
CA ASN A 153 -10.09 -16.13 -3.70
C ASN A 153 -8.98 -15.98 -2.63
N GLY A 154 -9.32 -15.40 -1.49
CA GLY A 154 -8.39 -15.14 -0.38
C GLY A 154 -7.46 -13.93 -0.58
N VAL A 155 -7.74 -13.11 -1.60
CA VAL A 155 -6.99 -11.91 -1.97
C VAL A 155 -7.83 -10.65 -1.77
N ILE A 156 -7.20 -9.62 -1.21
CA ILE A 156 -7.73 -8.24 -1.20
C ILE A 156 -7.12 -7.45 -2.36
N GLU A 157 -7.96 -6.67 -3.05
CA GLU A 157 -7.57 -5.89 -4.24
C GLU A 157 -6.74 -4.65 -3.90
N ASP A 158 -7.11 -3.91 -2.84
CA ASP A 158 -6.40 -2.69 -2.41
C ASP A 158 -5.58 -2.95 -1.13
N ARG A 159 -4.25 -3.01 -1.30
CA ARG A 159 -3.30 -3.33 -0.22
C ARG A 159 -2.50 -2.12 0.26
N GLY A 160 -2.55 -1.02 -0.47
CA GLY A 160 -1.70 0.12 -0.19
C GLY A 160 -2.28 1.06 0.83
N PHE A 161 -3.51 0.83 1.31
CA PHE A 161 -4.07 1.53 2.46
C PHE A 161 -4.79 0.63 3.49
N LEU A 162 -4.20 -0.52 3.83
CA LEU A 162 -4.78 -1.43 4.82
C LEU A 162 -4.71 -0.85 6.25
N ARG A 163 -5.83 -0.92 6.97
CA ARG A 163 -6.05 -0.42 8.33
C ARG A 163 -6.65 -1.51 9.22
N GLU A 164 -6.22 -1.61 10.46
CA GLU A 164 -6.77 -2.55 11.44
C GLU A 164 -8.26 -2.26 11.73
N GLU A 165 -9.06 -3.32 11.81
CA GLU A 165 -10.47 -3.24 12.20
C GLU A 165 -10.62 -2.72 13.65
N GLY A 166 -11.55 -1.81 13.89
CA GLY A 166 -11.83 -1.23 15.21
C GLY A 166 -10.92 -0.08 15.66
N THR A 167 -9.65 -0.03 15.24
CA THR A 167 -8.68 1.03 15.62
C THR A 167 -8.32 1.96 14.46
N GLY A 168 -8.37 1.45 13.22
CA GLY A 168 -7.90 2.11 12.01
C GLY A 168 -6.40 2.41 11.98
N GLU A 169 -5.62 1.82 12.89
CA GLU A 169 -4.17 1.89 12.80
C GLU A 169 -3.71 1.27 11.49
N ARG A 170 -2.72 1.88 10.85
CA ARG A 170 -2.16 1.39 9.60
C ARG A 170 -1.59 -0.01 9.79
N ILE A 171 -1.85 -0.89 8.83
CA ILE A 171 -1.13 -2.16 8.66
C ILE A 171 -0.20 -1.99 7.47
N HIS A 172 1.10 -2.00 7.72
CA HIS A 172 2.14 -1.90 6.69
C HIS A 172 2.31 -3.26 6.00
N VAL A 173 2.11 -3.28 4.68
CA VAL A 173 2.13 -4.51 3.90
C VAL A 173 3.45 -4.60 3.13
N VAL A 174 4.22 -5.66 3.38
CA VAL A 174 5.52 -5.90 2.71
C VAL A 174 5.57 -7.27 2.05
N GLN A 175 6.40 -7.45 1.04
CA GLN A 175 6.33 -8.65 0.19
C GLN A 175 7.02 -9.89 0.78
N ASN A 176 7.98 -9.71 1.69
CA ASN A 176 8.81 -10.80 2.21
C ASN A 176 9.47 -10.42 3.54
N SER A 177 10.13 -11.39 4.18
CA SER A 177 10.80 -11.19 5.47
C SER A 177 11.91 -10.15 5.43
N THR A 178 12.70 -10.07 4.35
CA THR A 178 13.74 -9.04 4.22
C THR A 178 13.15 -7.64 4.21
N ALA A 179 12.05 -7.42 3.49
CA ALA A 179 11.34 -6.15 3.50
C ALA A 179 10.75 -5.83 4.88
N LYS A 180 10.24 -6.84 5.60
CA LYS A 180 9.77 -6.69 6.99
C LYS A 180 10.91 -6.28 7.93
N ASP A 181 12.05 -6.95 7.87
CA ASP A 181 13.21 -6.64 8.69
C ASP A 181 13.74 -5.23 8.40
N ASN A 182 13.77 -4.83 7.12
CA ASN A 182 14.15 -3.48 6.73
C ASN A 182 13.18 -2.42 7.27
N PHE A 183 11.86 -2.67 7.19
CA PHE A 183 10.85 -1.77 7.75
C PHE A 183 11.02 -1.63 9.27
N LEU A 184 11.14 -2.74 10.00
CA LEU A 184 11.32 -2.72 11.45
C LEU A 184 12.63 -2.03 11.85
N LYS A 185 13.69 -2.20 11.07
CA LYS A 185 14.94 -1.46 11.29
C LYS A 185 14.72 0.04 11.10
N ALA A 186 14.09 0.46 10.00
CA ALA A 186 13.78 1.86 9.71
C ALA A 186 12.89 2.49 10.79
N TRP A 187 11.88 1.76 11.27
CA TRP A 187 11.05 2.17 12.40
C TRP A 187 11.89 2.38 13.65
N ASN A 188 12.66 1.38 14.08
CA ASN A 188 13.48 1.48 15.30
C ASN A 188 14.50 2.62 15.22
N ASP A 189 15.15 2.80 14.07
CA ASP A 189 16.11 3.89 13.86
C ASP A 189 15.41 5.25 13.90
N GLY A 190 14.22 5.37 13.30
CA GLY A 190 13.40 6.58 13.33
C GLY A 190 12.92 6.92 14.74
N GLN A 191 12.40 5.94 15.48
CA GLN A 191 11.98 6.13 16.88
C GLN A 191 13.14 6.50 17.79
N ALA A 192 14.33 5.91 17.61
CA ALA A 192 15.51 6.28 18.38
C ALA A 192 15.92 7.75 18.15
N ILE A 193 15.76 8.27 16.93
CA ILE A 193 16.00 9.69 16.63
C ILE A 193 14.90 10.57 17.25
N LEU A 194 13.62 10.22 17.05
CA LEU A 194 12.48 10.99 17.59
C LEU A 194 12.50 11.09 19.12
N ASN A 195 12.98 10.05 19.81
CA ASN A 195 13.10 10.01 21.26
C ASN A 195 14.39 10.67 21.79
N GLY A 196 15.32 11.07 20.90
CA GLY A 196 16.61 11.65 21.28
C GLY A 196 17.66 10.63 21.77
N ASP A 197 17.43 9.34 21.57
CA ASP A 197 18.37 8.27 21.90
C ASP A 197 19.56 8.23 20.92
N THR A 198 19.35 8.67 19.69
CA THR A 198 20.36 8.77 18.62
C THR A 198 20.23 10.10 17.89
N GLN A 199 21.35 10.71 17.53
CA GLN A 199 21.35 11.92 16.70
C GLN A 199 21.18 11.54 15.21
N GLY A 200 20.16 12.09 14.56
CA GLY A 200 19.97 11.91 13.11
C GLY A 200 20.96 12.71 12.27
N GLU A 201 21.17 12.28 11.02
CA GLU A 201 21.99 13.03 10.08
C GLU A 201 21.23 14.26 9.55
N LYS A 202 21.94 15.38 9.40
CA LYS A 202 21.39 16.61 8.84
C LYS A 202 20.76 16.37 7.47
N GLY A 203 19.52 16.82 7.29
CA GLY A 203 18.76 16.67 6.06
C GLY A 203 17.91 15.40 6.01
N SER A 204 18.05 14.48 6.97
CA SER A 204 17.30 13.21 6.96
C SER A 204 15.80 13.43 7.11
N ILE A 205 15.02 12.53 6.50
CA ILE A 205 13.55 12.52 6.62
C ILE A 205 13.10 11.25 7.34
N ILE A 206 12.29 11.44 8.37
CA ILE A 206 11.50 10.40 9.05
C ILE A 206 10.05 10.54 8.58
N ILE A 207 9.46 9.48 8.04
CA ILE A 207 8.07 9.46 7.57
C ILE A 207 7.29 8.47 8.44
N ASP A 208 6.23 8.95 9.08
CA ASP A 208 5.35 8.16 9.96
C ASP A 208 6.11 7.30 10.98
N GLY A 209 7.23 7.82 11.49
CA GLY A 209 8.07 7.14 12.49
C GLY A 209 9.21 6.30 11.92
N CYS A 210 9.27 6.07 10.61
CA CYS A 210 10.34 5.33 9.93
C CYS A 210 11.41 6.28 9.36
N LEU A 211 12.69 6.02 9.66
CA LEU A 211 13.80 6.72 9.03
C LEU A 211 13.95 6.27 7.57
N THR A 212 14.05 7.24 6.66
CA THR A 212 14.19 6.97 5.23
C THR A 212 15.59 7.30 4.72
N SER A 213 15.91 6.87 3.50
CA SER A 213 17.12 7.30 2.80
C SER A 213 16.97 8.66 2.12
N TYR A 214 15.79 9.27 2.16
CA TYR A 214 15.50 10.52 1.48
C TYR A 214 16.01 11.73 2.28
N GLN A 215 16.18 12.83 1.57
CA GLN A 215 16.78 14.05 2.11
C GLN A 215 15.87 15.25 1.83
N TYR A 216 15.79 16.17 2.77
CA TYR A 216 15.19 17.49 2.57
C TYR A 216 16.26 18.54 2.29
N THR A 217 15.85 19.63 1.66
CA THR A 217 16.71 20.81 1.46
C THR A 217 16.04 22.05 2.03
N GLU A 218 16.84 23.00 2.48
CA GLU A 218 16.34 24.31 2.91
C GLU A 218 16.63 25.36 1.84
N LYS A 219 15.58 26.09 1.44
CA LYS A 219 15.66 27.18 0.47
C LYS A 219 14.92 28.38 1.05
N ASN A 220 15.63 29.49 1.25
CA ASN A 220 15.07 30.74 1.78
C ASN A 220 14.34 30.58 3.14
N GLY A 221 14.81 29.68 4.01
CA GLY A 221 14.20 29.41 5.31
C GLY A 221 12.98 28.50 5.27
N GLU A 222 12.69 27.89 4.13
CA GLU A 222 11.61 26.91 3.95
C GLU A 222 12.19 25.54 3.58
N ILE A 223 11.57 24.49 4.12
CA ILE A 223 11.97 23.09 3.90
C ILE A 223 11.27 22.55 2.65
N TYR A 224 12.04 21.91 1.78
CA TYR A 224 11.61 21.25 0.56
C TYR A 224 12.04 19.78 0.55
N PHE A 225 11.18 18.92 0.02
CA PHE A 225 11.48 17.50 -0.17
C PHE A 225 10.88 16.99 -1.48
N ASN A 226 11.37 15.86 -1.97
CA ASN A 226 10.84 15.22 -3.17
C ASN A 226 9.48 14.57 -2.85
N LEU A 227 8.40 15.11 -3.42
CA LEU A 227 7.05 14.61 -3.16
C LEU A 227 6.85 13.17 -3.67
N ALA A 228 7.49 12.80 -4.78
CA ALA A 228 7.35 11.45 -5.33
C ALA A 228 7.94 10.39 -4.40
N GLU A 229 9.08 10.68 -3.77
CA GLU A 229 9.71 9.80 -2.79
C GLU A 229 8.85 9.64 -1.55
N VAL A 230 8.42 10.75 -0.94
CA VAL A 230 7.58 10.75 0.26
C VAL A 230 6.22 10.08 0.00
N ALA A 231 5.57 10.38 -1.14
CA ALA A 231 4.30 9.77 -1.49
C ALA A 231 4.41 8.25 -1.69
N ASN A 232 5.49 7.79 -2.35
CA ASN A 232 5.75 6.37 -2.56
C ASN A 232 6.04 5.63 -1.23
N GLU A 233 6.71 6.28 -0.29
CA GLU A 233 6.98 5.71 1.04
C GLU A 233 5.68 5.53 1.84
N ILE A 234 4.77 6.53 1.80
CA ILE A 234 3.46 6.45 2.44
C ILE A 234 2.59 5.37 1.75
N CYS A 235 2.58 5.34 0.42
CA CYS A 235 1.86 4.33 -0.35
C CYS A 235 2.47 4.11 -1.74
N SER A 236 2.90 2.87 -1.97
CA SER A 236 3.60 2.44 -3.18
C SER A 236 2.67 1.89 -4.28
N ILE A 237 1.34 2.05 -4.16
CA ILE A 237 0.39 1.58 -5.20
C ILE A 237 0.64 2.27 -6.53
N ALA A 238 0.84 3.59 -6.49
CA ALA A 238 0.94 4.43 -7.68
C ALA A 238 2.29 5.17 -7.67
N PRO A 239 3.41 4.46 -7.89
CA PRO A 239 4.71 5.10 -7.94
C PRO A 239 4.73 6.13 -9.07
N TYR A 240 5.44 7.23 -8.82
CA TYR A 240 5.57 8.29 -9.81
C TYR A 240 6.23 7.79 -11.09
N LYS A 241 5.68 8.22 -12.22
CA LYS A 241 6.27 8.02 -13.55
C LYS A 241 6.24 9.35 -14.28
N GLU A 242 7.38 9.77 -14.81
CA GLU A 242 7.53 11.07 -15.47
C GLU A 242 6.51 11.26 -16.60
N GLU A 243 6.23 10.20 -17.35
CA GLU A 243 5.28 10.21 -18.46
C GLU A 243 3.82 10.43 -18.04
N SER A 244 3.47 10.14 -16.79
CA SER A 244 2.13 10.41 -16.24
C SER A 244 1.90 11.92 -16.11
N GLY A 245 2.97 12.70 -15.92
CA GLY A 245 2.91 14.15 -15.75
C GLY A 245 2.39 14.63 -14.39
N TYR A 246 2.16 13.74 -13.43
CA TYR A 246 1.70 14.08 -12.09
C TYR A 246 2.20 13.09 -11.05
N VAL A 247 2.37 13.55 -9.81
CA VAL A 247 2.62 12.70 -8.64
C VAL A 247 1.27 12.33 -8.01
N THR A 248 1.05 11.05 -7.74
CA THR A 248 -0.15 10.60 -7.01
C THR A 248 0.15 10.56 -5.53
N VAL A 249 -0.63 11.28 -4.72
CA VAL A 249 -0.50 11.34 -3.27
C VAL A 249 -1.74 10.73 -2.65
N TYR A 250 -1.55 9.81 -1.71
CA TYR A 250 -2.61 9.24 -0.89
C TYR A 250 -2.55 9.84 0.50
N PRO A 251 -3.29 10.92 0.74
CA PRO A 251 -3.36 11.55 2.06
C PRO A 251 -4.06 10.68 3.12
N ASN A 252 -5.01 9.83 2.70
CA ASN A 252 -5.72 8.87 3.53
C ASN A 252 -6.27 7.73 2.65
N GLU A 253 -7.03 6.80 3.26
CA GLU A 253 -7.56 5.62 2.59
C GLU A 253 -8.67 5.88 1.56
N PHE A 254 -9.29 7.06 1.56
CA PHE A 254 -10.45 7.35 0.70
C PHE A 254 -10.10 8.04 -0.61
N PHE A 255 -9.00 8.80 -0.62
CA PHE A 255 -8.70 9.73 -1.69
C PHE A 255 -7.28 9.57 -2.20
N SER A 256 -7.13 9.69 -3.51
CA SER A 256 -5.86 9.99 -4.13
C SER A 256 -5.95 11.36 -4.79
N ILE A 257 -4.86 12.12 -4.70
CA ILE A 257 -4.71 13.42 -5.34
C ILE A 257 -3.61 13.33 -6.37
N GLN A 258 -3.84 13.94 -7.52
CA GLN A 258 -2.81 14.12 -8.53
C GLN A 258 -2.25 15.54 -8.46
N ILE A 259 -0.94 15.65 -8.22
CA ILE A 259 -0.21 16.90 -8.19
C ILE A 259 0.54 17.06 -9.51
N PRO A 260 0.19 18.07 -10.33
CA PRO A 260 0.76 18.21 -11.66
C PRO A 260 2.23 18.57 -11.60
N THR A 261 3.00 17.99 -12.52
CA THR A 261 4.36 18.43 -12.82
C THR A 261 4.37 19.24 -14.12
N THR A 262 5.52 19.80 -14.47
CA THR A 262 5.72 20.54 -15.72
C THR A 262 5.46 19.68 -16.97
N ALA A 263 5.49 18.34 -16.86
CA ALA A 263 5.07 17.43 -17.92
C ALA A 263 3.54 17.45 -18.15
N ALA A 264 2.70 17.56 -17.11
CA ALA A 264 1.24 17.69 -17.27
C ALA A 264 0.84 18.96 -18.03
N ALA A 265 1.61 20.05 -17.92
CA ALA A 265 1.36 21.28 -18.68
C ALA A 265 1.40 21.06 -20.20
N GLY A 266 2.18 20.08 -20.67
CA GLY A 266 2.23 19.68 -22.08
C GLY A 266 1.14 18.68 -22.50
N ILE A 267 0.51 17.98 -21.55
CA ILE A 267 -0.46 16.90 -21.82
C ILE A 267 -1.90 17.41 -21.70
N ASN A 268 -2.27 17.98 -20.54
CA ASN A 268 -3.63 18.45 -20.27
C ASN A 268 -3.67 19.52 -19.16
N PRO A 269 -3.25 20.77 -19.45
CA PRO A 269 -3.19 21.83 -18.44
C PRO A 269 -4.56 22.26 -17.90
N GLU A 270 -5.63 22.08 -18.69
CA GLU A 270 -6.99 22.43 -18.29
C GLU A 270 -7.52 21.51 -17.18
N ALA A 271 -7.18 20.22 -17.21
CA ALA A 271 -7.57 19.26 -16.18
C ALA A 271 -7.09 19.66 -14.77
N PHE A 272 -5.90 20.26 -14.70
CA PHE A 272 -5.28 20.73 -13.44
C PHE A 272 -5.50 22.23 -13.17
N ASN A 273 -6.23 22.94 -14.04
CA ASN A 273 -6.41 24.40 -13.95
C ASN A 273 -5.07 25.17 -13.82
N ILE A 274 -4.08 24.78 -14.62
CA ILE A 274 -2.75 25.40 -14.61
C ILE A 274 -2.83 26.83 -15.17
N VAL A 275 -2.30 27.80 -14.41
CA VAL A 275 -2.14 29.19 -14.84
C VAL A 275 -0.73 29.64 -14.49
N GLY A 276 0.09 29.87 -15.52
CA GLY A 276 1.50 30.16 -15.35
C GLY A 276 2.25 28.96 -14.79
N ASP A 277 2.93 29.17 -13.68
CA ASP A 277 3.70 28.18 -12.89
C ASP A 277 2.91 27.64 -11.70
N THR A 278 1.60 27.89 -11.62
CA THR A 278 0.73 27.42 -10.52
C THR A 278 -0.44 26.60 -11.03
N PHE A 279 -0.98 25.73 -10.19
CA PHE A 279 -2.23 25.01 -10.41
C PHE A 279 -3.23 25.32 -9.29
N LEU A 280 -4.53 25.12 -9.56
CA LEU A 280 -5.57 25.27 -8.55
C LEU A 280 -5.87 23.91 -7.92
N PHE A 281 -5.37 23.70 -6.70
CA PHE A 281 -5.77 22.58 -5.86
C PHE A 281 -7.18 22.81 -5.33
N ARG A 282 -8.02 21.78 -5.42
CA ARG A 282 -9.36 21.75 -4.82
C ARG A 282 -9.43 20.61 -3.81
N GLY A 283 -10.01 20.89 -2.66
CA GLY A 283 -10.22 19.88 -1.62
C GLY A 283 -11.06 18.71 -2.12
N TRP A 284 -10.89 17.54 -1.50
CA TRP A 284 -11.57 16.31 -1.92
C TRP A 284 -13.03 16.19 -1.43
N ASN A 285 -13.48 17.06 -0.51
CA ASN A 285 -14.90 17.19 -0.13
C ASN A 285 -15.55 18.43 -0.76
N GLY A 286 -15.52 18.50 -2.10
CA GLY A 286 -16.11 19.58 -2.89
C GLY A 286 -15.32 20.90 -2.88
N ASN A 287 -15.95 21.98 -3.33
CA ASN A 287 -15.32 23.30 -3.55
C ASN A 287 -15.10 24.12 -2.25
N ASN A 288 -15.11 23.48 -1.07
CA ASN A 288 -15.03 24.18 0.21
C ASN A 288 -13.58 24.54 0.62
N PHE A 289 -12.60 24.15 -0.18
CA PHE A 289 -11.20 24.51 -0.04
C PHE A 289 -10.55 24.66 -1.42
N GLU A 290 -9.96 25.81 -1.68
CA GLU A 290 -9.18 26.08 -2.89
C GLU A 290 -7.83 26.68 -2.51
N TYR A 291 -6.76 26.21 -3.15
CA TYR A 291 -5.40 26.65 -2.88
C TYR A 291 -4.59 26.69 -4.18
N ARG A 292 -3.80 27.75 -4.38
CA ARG A 292 -2.88 27.82 -5.52
C ARG A 292 -1.50 27.38 -5.06
N ALA A 293 -1.04 26.27 -5.64
CA ALA A 293 0.25 25.67 -5.38
C ALA A 293 1.12 25.72 -6.65
N PRO A 294 2.45 25.69 -6.54
CA PRO A 294 3.34 25.63 -7.68
C PRO A 294 3.19 24.31 -8.45
N VAL A 295 3.33 24.37 -9.77
CA VAL A 295 3.51 23.19 -10.61
C VAL A 295 4.92 22.65 -10.36
N LEU A 296 5.04 21.35 -10.06
CA LEU A 296 6.32 20.76 -9.68
C LEU A 296 7.21 20.49 -10.90
N ASP A 297 8.53 20.48 -10.74
CA ASP A 297 9.41 20.03 -11.81
C ASP A 297 9.26 18.51 -12.03
N TYR A 298 9.27 18.07 -13.29
CA TYR A 298 9.00 16.66 -13.60
C TYR A 298 10.16 15.72 -13.28
N LEU A 299 11.41 16.21 -13.28
CA LEU A 299 12.60 15.43 -12.90
C LEU A 299 12.81 15.44 -11.40
N HIS A 300 12.51 16.57 -10.76
CA HIS A 300 12.67 16.78 -9.34
C HIS A 300 11.40 17.41 -8.75
N PRO A 301 10.36 16.61 -8.47
CA PRO A 301 9.07 17.12 -8.00
C PRO A 301 9.15 17.56 -6.53
N GLU A 302 9.93 18.62 -6.29
CA GLU A 302 10.17 19.21 -4.99
C GLU A 302 8.98 20.05 -4.56
N ILE A 303 8.45 19.75 -3.38
CA ILE A 303 7.38 20.50 -2.74
C ILE A 303 7.88 21.07 -1.42
N SER A 304 7.35 22.22 -1.01
CA SER A 304 7.62 22.72 0.33
C SER A 304 6.74 22.07 1.40
N ALA A 305 7.26 21.99 2.62
CA ALA A 305 6.50 21.50 3.77
C ALA A 305 5.20 22.32 4.00
N HIS A 306 5.23 23.63 3.72
CA HIS A 306 4.04 24.49 3.79
C HIS A 306 2.96 24.05 2.80
N ASN A 307 3.32 23.91 1.52
CA ASN A 307 2.39 23.49 0.46
C ASN A 307 1.81 22.09 0.76
N ALA A 308 2.65 21.14 1.17
CA ALA A 308 2.22 19.78 1.52
C ALA A 308 1.29 19.78 2.74
N SER A 309 1.60 20.57 3.78
CA SER A 309 0.73 20.72 4.95
C SER A 309 -0.64 21.29 4.58
N ARG A 310 -0.68 22.32 3.72
CA ARG A 310 -1.94 22.92 3.27
C ARG A 310 -2.79 21.97 2.42
N MET A 311 -2.18 21.27 1.47
CA MET A 311 -2.91 20.41 0.53
C MET A 311 -3.31 19.06 1.12
N PHE A 312 -2.45 18.45 1.94
CA PHE A 312 -2.65 17.07 2.42
C PHE A 312 -3.04 17.00 3.89
N GLY A 313 -2.80 18.06 4.66
CA GLY A 313 -3.01 18.06 6.11
C GLY A 313 -1.87 17.39 6.89
N TRP A 314 -0.75 17.10 6.23
CA TRP A 314 0.43 16.52 6.88
C TRP A 314 1.02 17.49 7.92
N ARG A 315 1.52 16.92 9.01
CA ARG A 315 2.20 17.66 10.07
C ARG A 315 3.70 17.44 9.96
N PHE A 316 4.45 18.51 10.21
CA PHE A 316 5.89 18.51 10.07
C PHE A 316 6.51 18.92 11.39
N TYR A 317 7.51 18.17 11.82
CA TYR A 317 8.29 18.44 13.02
C TYR A 317 9.77 18.49 12.65
N THR A 318 10.56 19.29 13.34
CA THR A 318 12.01 19.31 13.17
C THR A 318 12.71 19.59 14.48
N ASP A 319 13.92 19.05 14.64
CA ASP A 319 14.86 19.42 15.70
C ASP A 319 15.94 20.40 15.19
N GLY A 320 15.81 20.88 13.96
CA GLY A 320 16.77 21.72 13.23
C GLY A 320 17.74 20.95 12.32
N GLU A 321 17.82 19.62 12.43
CA GLU A 321 18.68 18.78 11.59
C GLU A 321 17.89 17.70 10.84
N VAL A 322 16.80 17.18 11.43
CA VAL A 322 15.96 16.13 10.85
C VAL A 322 14.54 16.65 10.64
N LEU A 323 13.91 16.22 9.56
CA LEU A 323 12.49 16.46 9.29
C LEU A 323 11.68 15.21 9.62
N SER A 324 10.68 15.33 10.49
CA SER A 324 9.67 14.29 10.71
C SER A 324 8.36 14.71 10.05
N ILE A 325 7.84 13.84 9.19
CA ILE A 325 6.58 13.99 8.48
C ILE A 325 5.59 13.00 9.08
N VAL A 326 4.48 13.50 9.61
CA VAL A 326 3.34 12.68 10.03
C VAL A 326 2.23 12.89 9.00
N SER A 327 2.01 11.89 8.16
CA SER A 327 1.01 11.93 7.09
C SER A 327 -0.40 11.74 7.64
N ASP A 328 -0.55 10.82 8.59
CA ASP A 328 -1.74 10.55 9.39
C ASP A 328 -1.28 9.98 10.74
N PRO A 329 -1.77 10.47 11.90
CA PRO A 329 -1.42 9.90 13.20
C PRO A 329 -1.63 8.39 13.31
N LEU A 330 -2.62 7.84 12.61
CA LEU A 330 -2.90 6.40 12.58
C LEU A 330 -1.86 5.61 11.76
N ASN A 331 -0.99 6.27 11.01
CA ASN A 331 0.13 5.64 10.31
C ASN A 331 1.37 5.46 11.19
N VAL A 332 1.43 6.10 12.36
CA VAL A 332 2.62 6.08 13.23
C VAL A 332 2.61 4.83 14.12
N ASN A 333 2.91 3.68 13.54
CA ASN A 333 3.04 2.40 14.24
C ASN A 333 3.97 1.43 13.48
N ASP A 334 4.34 0.30 14.11
CA ASP A 334 5.16 -0.76 13.51
C ASP A 334 4.37 -2.01 13.10
N ASN A 335 3.05 -1.91 12.97
CA ASN A 335 2.17 -3.03 12.61
C ASN A 335 2.43 -3.46 11.16
N VAL A 336 3.38 -4.37 10.96
CA VAL A 336 3.81 -4.84 9.64
C VAL A 336 3.54 -6.33 9.41
N VAL A 337 2.93 -6.63 8.26
CA VAL A 337 2.58 -7.98 7.81
C VAL A 337 3.26 -8.32 6.48
N ILE A 338 3.62 -9.58 6.32
CA ILE A 338 4.15 -10.08 5.04
C ILE A 338 2.97 -10.53 4.20
N TYR A 339 2.83 -9.94 3.01
CA TYR A 339 1.81 -10.29 2.04
C TYR A 339 2.40 -10.24 0.64
N ALA A 340 2.79 -11.40 0.12
CA ALA A 340 3.33 -11.52 -1.24
C ALA A 340 2.26 -11.22 -2.30
N ASN A 341 2.65 -10.86 -3.52
CA ASN A 341 1.73 -10.82 -4.66
C ASN A 341 1.13 -12.22 -4.87
N GLY A 342 -0.20 -12.33 -4.80
CA GLY A 342 -0.90 -13.62 -4.79
C GLY A 342 -0.88 -14.36 -3.45
N GLY A 343 -0.29 -13.78 -2.39
CA GLY A 343 -0.40 -14.27 -1.03
C GLY A 343 -1.85 -14.20 -0.54
N SER A 344 -2.21 -15.13 0.32
CA SER A 344 -3.51 -15.23 0.97
C SER A 344 -3.40 -14.64 2.38
N MET A 345 -4.41 -13.90 2.86
CA MET A 345 -4.39 -13.34 4.24
C MET A 345 -4.59 -14.43 5.31
N GLY A 346 -3.85 -15.54 5.22
CA GLY A 346 -4.09 -16.79 5.94
C GLY A 346 -5.06 -17.76 5.25
N TYR A 347 -5.54 -17.42 4.05
CA TYR A 347 -6.36 -18.34 3.26
C TYR A 347 -5.52 -19.43 2.60
N GLN A 348 -6.10 -20.58 2.30
CA GLN A 348 -5.45 -21.62 1.53
C GLN A 348 -6.25 -21.83 0.24
N THR A 349 -5.68 -21.40 -0.88
CA THR A 349 -6.26 -21.66 -2.21
C THR A 349 -5.63 -22.90 -2.81
N VAL A 350 -6.46 -23.87 -3.19
CA VAL A 350 -6.04 -25.15 -3.79
C VAL A 350 -6.80 -25.40 -5.09
N LEU A 351 -6.13 -26.10 -6.01
CA LEU A 351 -6.76 -26.65 -7.20
C LEU A 351 -7.23 -28.06 -6.89
N GLU A 352 -8.53 -28.29 -6.99
CA GLU A 352 -9.15 -29.59 -6.75
C GLU A 352 -9.92 -30.05 -7.98
N GLN A 353 -9.85 -31.35 -8.28
CA GLN A 353 -10.67 -31.96 -9.31
C GLN A 353 -11.85 -32.66 -8.64
N ASP A 354 -13.07 -32.39 -9.09
CA ASP A 354 -14.24 -33.12 -8.61
C ASP A 354 -14.35 -34.53 -9.24
N ALA A 355 -15.33 -35.31 -8.79
CA ALA A 355 -15.54 -36.68 -9.26
C ALA A 355 -15.90 -36.77 -10.76
N ASP A 356 -16.39 -35.67 -11.35
CA ASP A 356 -16.75 -35.56 -12.76
C ASP A 356 -15.60 -35.05 -13.64
N GLY A 357 -14.42 -34.82 -13.04
CA GLY A 357 -13.23 -34.35 -13.72
C GLY A 357 -13.16 -32.84 -13.91
N ARG A 358 -14.09 -32.07 -13.33
CA ARG A 358 -14.06 -30.60 -13.40
C ARG A 358 -13.05 -30.04 -12.42
N MET A 359 -12.31 -29.03 -12.87
CA MET A 359 -11.30 -28.36 -12.06
C MET A 359 -11.93 -27.20 -11.30
N TRP A 360 -11.63 -27.12 -10.02
CA TRP A 360 -12.10 -26.09 -9.10
C TRP A 360 -10.91 -25.41 -8.46
N MET A 361 -10.98 -24.10 -8.34
CA MET A 361 -10.14 -23.33 -7.44
C MET A 361 -10.95 -23.12 -6.17
N ARG A 362 -10.50 -23.71 -5.05
CA ARG A 362 -11.18 -23.61 -3.76
C ARG A 362 -10.31 -22.88 -2.76
N THR A 363 -10.89 -21.90 -2.08
CA THR A 363 -10.23 -21.14 -1.03
C THR A 363 -10.81 -21.49 0.32
N TYR A 364 -9.93 -21.88 1.23
CA TYR A 364 -10.25 -22.23 2.60
C TYR A 364 -9.72 -21.18 3.57
N ALA A 365 -10.45 -20.90 4.64
CA ALA A 365 -10.00 -20.11 5.77
C ALA A 365 -10.18 -20.96 7.03
N ASP A 366 -9.10 -21.23 7.77
CA ASP A 366 -9.14 -22.15 8.93
C ASP A 366 -9.84 -23.49 8.63
N GLY A 367 -9.59 -24.04 7.44
CA GLY A 367 -10.20 -25.30 6.97
C GLY A 367 -11.65 -25.19 6.47
N VAL A 368 -12.28 -24.01 6.56
CA VAL A 368 -13.65 -23.76 6.07
C VAL A 368 -13.60 -23.28 4.64
N LEU A 369 -14.38 -23.89 3.73
CA LEU A 369 -14.52 -23.40 2.36
C LEU A 369 -15.22 -22.04 2.37
N VAL A 370 -14.49 -21.00 1.96
CA VAL A 370 -15.00 -19.62 1.95
C VAL A 370 -15.28 -19.11 0.54
N ASP A 371 -14.62 -19.67 -0.48
CA ASP A 371 -14.80 -19.29 -1.88
C ASP A 371 -14.52 -20.49 -2.79
N GLU A 372 -15.22 -20.61 -3.91
CA GLU A 372 -14.91 -21.60 -4.95
C GLU A 372 -15.25 -21.10 -6.35
N MET A 373 -14.39 -21.43 -7.32
CA MET A 373 -14.57 -21.06 -8.72
C MET A 373 -14.33 -22.27 -9.61
N GLU A 374 -15.28 -22.61 -10.48
CA GLU A 374 -15.05 -23.61 -11.53
C GLU A 374 -14.07 -23.04 -12.57
N LEU A 375 -12.98 -23.76 -12.82
CA LEU A 375 -12.00 -23.39 -13.83
C LEU A 375 -12.38 -24.04 -15.17
N THR A 376 -12.73 -23.19 -16.12
CA THR A 376 -12.92 -23.64 -17.50
C THR A 376 -11.58 -24.00 -18.15
N GLN A 377 -11.61 -24.92 -19.11
CA GLN A 377 -10.40 -25.32 -19.85
C GLN A 377 -9.69 -24.12 -20.51
N GLU A 378 -10.44 -23.12 -20.96
CA GLU A 378 -9.90 -21.89 -21.58
C GLU A 378 -9.07 -21.05 -20.59
N MET A 379 -9.49 -20.97 -19.32
CA MET A 379 -8.73 -20.27 -18.27
C MET A 379 -7.44 -21.02 -17.89
N VAL A 380 -7.50 -22.35 -17.88
CA VAL A 380 -6.34 -23.21 -17.63
C VAL A 380 -5.33 -23.06 -18.77
N ASP A 381 -5.78 -23.11 -20.02
CA ASP A 381 -4.92 -22.99 -21.20
C ASP A 381 -4.27 -21.59 -21.31
N ALA A 382 -4.99 -20.53 -20.91
CA ALA A 382 -4.46 -19.16 -20.84
C ALA A 382 -3.34 -19.02 -19.79
N ALA A 383 -3.48 -19.65 -18.62
CA ALA A 383 -2.45 -19.60 -17.59
C ALA A 383 -1.17 -20.36 -17.98
N VAL A 384 -1.31 -21.46 -18.72
CA VAL A 384 -0.17 -22.24 -19.22
C VAL A 384 0.63 -21.47 -20.28
N THR A 385 -0.04 -20.73 -21.17
CA THR A 385 0.62 -19.97 -22.24
C THR A 385 1.41 -18.75 -21.74
N ASP A 386 0.96 -18.08 -20.68
CA ASP A 386 1.73 -16.99 -20.04
C ASP A 386 2.97 -17.51 -19.28
N THR A 387 2.90 -18.74 -18.74
CA THR A 387 4.05 -19.35 -18.06
C THR A 387 5.18 -19.72 -19.04
N GLU A 388 4.85 -20.16 -20.26
CA GLU A 388 5.83 -20.44 -21.32
C GLU A 388 6.45 -19.17 -21.95
N GLN A 389 5.78 -18.01 -21.89
CA GLN A 389 6.36 -16.73 -22.33
C GLN A 389 7.20 -16.04 -21.24
N SER A 390 7.06 -16.43 -19.98
CA SER A 390 7.84 -15.92 -18.85
C SER A 390 9.19 -16.65 -18.65
N GLU A 391 9.46 -17.75 -19.36
CA GLU A 391 10.82 -18.28 -19.44
C GLU A 391 11.65 -17.34 -20.31
N ALA A 392 12.62 -16.66 -19.70
CA ALA A 392 13.60 -15.82 -20.39
C ALA A 392 14.13 -16.54 -21.65
N PRO A 393 14.34 -15.85 -22.79
CA PRO A 393 14.94 -16.48 -23.95
C PRO A 393 16.28 -17.06 -23.49
N THR A 394 16.38 -18.39 -23.55
CA THR A 394 17.64 -19.06 -23.30
C THR A 394 18.59 -18.54 -24.37
N GLU A 395 19.57 -17.72 -23.98
CA GLU A 395 20.67 -17.35 -24.87
C GLU A 395 21.26 -18.66 -25.39
N ALA A 396 21.04 -18.93 -26.68
CA ALA A 396 21.84 -19.90 -27.39
C ALA A 396 23.30 -19.47 -27.22
N PRO A 397 24.25 -20.38 -26.94
CA PRO A 397 25.65 -20.01 -26.81
C PRO A 397 26.08 -19.35 -28.11
N GLY A 398 26.37 -18.04 -28.05
CA GLY A 398 26.85 -17.29 -29.19
C GLY A 398 28.09 -17.97 -29.78
N GLU A 399 28.13 -18.06 -31.10
CA GLU A 399 29.36 -18.40 -31.82
C GLU A 399 30.52 -17.52 -31.30
N PRO A 400 31.72 -18.09 -31.12
CA PRO A 400 32.87 -17.31 -30.68
C PRO A 400 33.13 -16.17 -31.69
N PRO A 401 33.52 -14.98 -31.21
CA PRO A 401 33.72 -13.83 -32.06
C PRO A 401 34.81 -14.12 -33.11
N ALA A 402 34.51 -13.78 -34.36
CA ALA A 402 35.46 -13.85 -35.47
C ALA A 402 36.68 -12.96 -35.16
N GLU A 403 37.87 -13.53 -35.39
CA GLU A 403 39.15 -12.84 -35.25
C GLU A 403 39.17 -11.53 -36.04
N ILE A 404 39.48 -10.43 -35.34
CA ILE A 404 39.79 -9.14 -35.95
C ILE A 404 41.16 -9.28 -36.63
N PRO A 405 41.29 -9.03 -37.94
CA PRO A 405 42.59 -9.09 -38.60
C PRO A 405 43.47 -7.94 -38.11
N SER A 406 44.70 -8.26 -37.73
CA SER A 406 45.72 -7.29 -37.35
C SER A 406 46.15 -6.47 -38.56
N GLU A 407 45.85 -5.17 -38.54
CA GLU A 407 46.60 -4.21 -39.35
C GLU A 407 47.74 -3.63 -38.52
N ALA A 408 48.95 -3.95 -39.01
CA ALA A 408 50.21 -3.48 -38.50
C ALA A 408 50.35 -1.97 -38.70
N ALA A 409 50.70 -1.28 -37.62
CA ALA A 409 51.40 -0.01 -37.71
C ALA A 409 52.74 -0.25 -38.41
N THR A 410 52.95 0.44 -39.53
CA THR A 410 54.28 0.72 -40.07
C THR A 410 54.54 2.22 -39.95
N GLU A 411 55.82 2.52 -39.73
CA GLU A 411 56.48 3.76 -39.29
C GLU A 411 55.95 5.11 -39.81
#